data_AF-A0A1P8YK94-F1
#
_entry.id   AF-A0A1P8YK94-F1
#
_cell.length_a   1.000
_cell.length_b   1.000
_cell.length_c   1.000
_cell.angle_alpha   90.00
_cell.angle_beta   90.00
_cell.angle_gamma   90.00
#
_symmetry.space_group_name_H-M   'P 1'
#
loop_
_entity.id
_entity.type
_entity.pdbx_description
1 polymer ?
#
loop_
_entity_poly.entity_id
_entity_poly.type
_entity_poly.pdbx_seq_one_letter_code
_entity_poly.pdbx_strand_id
1 'polypeptide(L)'
;MCILIAAAIGVIYNLVGFPGLRHLGSYYRIDLDVYRIGGTALANGVALYGPMPPTELGKSLPFTYPPLAAIVFSPMSAISLGEASTALTVLSLVLLFATAVVTLTSIGVLPERTLLWTAGRRSQGRWRSSRCIPPSTTARSTSC
;
A
#
# COMPACT_ATOMS: atom_id res chain seq x y z
N MET A 1 -10.23 10.18 -13.11
CA MET A 1 -11.20 9.12 -13.43
C MET A 1 -10.49 7.84 -13.89
N CYS A 2 -9.75 7.85 -15.00
CA CYS A 2 -9.04 6.66 -15.51
C CYS A 2 -8.08 6.00 -14.50
N ILE A 3 -7.41 6.81 -13.68
CA ILE A 3 -6.41 6.35 -12.69
C ILE A 3 -7.10 5.57 -11.57
N LEU A 4 -8.09 6.16 -10.88
CA LEU A 4 -8.90 5.45 -9.85
C LEU A 4 -9.63 4.24 -10.41
N ILE A 5 -10.10 4.34 -11.66
CA ILE A 5 -10.71 3.22 -12.38
C ILE A 5 -9.68 2.12 -12.61
N ALA A 6 -8.44 2.41 -13.02
CA ALA A 6 -7.39 1.41 -13.17
C ALA A 6 -7.04 0.72 -11.84
N ALA A 7 -7.02 1.46 -10.73
CA ALA A 7 -6.84 0.87 -9.40
C ALA A 7 -8.02 -0.01 -9.00
N ALA A 8 -9.24 0.48 -9.14
CA ALA A 8 -10.45 -0.29 -8.85
C ALA A 8 -10.52 -1.54 -9.74
N ILE A 9 -10.18 -1.41 -11.02
CA ILE A 9 -10.08 -2.50 -11.98
C ILE A 9 -9.00 -3.50 -11.57
N GLY A 10 -7.81 -3.05 -11.16
CA GLY A 10 -6.74 -3.94 -10.67
C GLY A 10 -7.14 -4.69 -9.40
N VAL A 11 -7.81 -4.01 -8.47
CA VAL A 11 -8.38 -4.60 -7.26
C VAL A 11 -9.49 -5.60 -7.58
N ILE A 12 -10.43 -5.24 -8.46
CA ILE A 12 -11.52 -6.10 -8.91
C ILE A 12 -10.95 -7.31 -9.66
N TYR A 13 -9.94 -7.14 -10.53
CA TYR A 13 -9.29 -8.25 -11.21
C TYR A 13 -8.57 -9.19 -10.24
N ASN A 14 -7.98 -8.66 -9.16
CA ASN A 14 -7.36 -9.49 -8.13
C ASN A 14 -8.39 -10.24 -7.27
N LEU A 15 -9.50 -9.58 -6.92
CA LEU A 15 -10.60 -10.14 -6.11
C LEU A 15 -11.47 -11.15 -6.86
N VAL A 16 -11.86 -10.82 -8.08
CA VAL A 16 -12.75 -11.63 -8.93
C VAL A 16 -11.97 -12.70 -9.67
N GLY A 17 -10.69 -12.43 -10.00
CA GLY A 17 -9.81 -13.34 -10.71
C GLY A 17 -10.27 -13.66 -12.12
N PHE A 18 -9.35 -13.79 -13.07
CA PHE A 18 -9.67 -14.39 -14.36
C PHE A 18 -9.73 -15.92 -14.21
N PRO A 19 -10.82 -16.60 -14.63
CA PRO A 19 -10.90 -18.05 -14.53
C PRO A 19 -9.73 -18.69 -15.30
N GLY A 20 -8.89 -19.45 -14.60
CA GLY A 20 -7.65 -20.04 -15.12
C GLY A 20 -6.34 -19.36 -14.65
N LEU A 21 -6.33 -18.05 -14.40
CA LEU A 21 -5.11 -17.33 -13.99
C LEU A 21 -4.93 -17.27 -12.45
N ARG A 22 -6.00 -17.50 -11.68
CA ARG A 22 -5.93 -17.55 -10.20
C ARG A 22 -4.99 -18.63 -9.70
N HIS A 23 -4.87 -19.74 -10.42
CA HIS A 23 -3.96 -20.83 -10.09
C HIS A 23 -2.48 -20.43 -10.28
N LEU A 24 -2.18 -19.57 -11.26
CA LEU A 24 -0.83 -19.04 -11.49
C LEU A 24 -0.37 -18.05 -10.40
N GLY A 25 -1.31 -17.50 -9.62
CA GLY A 25 -1.02 -16.58 -8.52
C GLY A 25 -1.19 -17.18 -7.12
N SER A 26 -1.71 -18.41 -7.01
CA SER A 26 -1.93 -19.10 -5.73
C SER A 26 -0.64 -19.74 -5.23
N TYR A 27 0.36 -18.90 -4.92
CA TYR A 27 1.55 -19.34 -4.23
C TYR A 27 1.29 -19.43 -2.74
N TYR A 28 1.74 -20.53 -2.15
CA TYR A 28 1.71 -20.72 -0.71
C TYR A 28 2.57 -19.64 -0.02
N ARG A 29 1.97 -18.89 0.90
CA ARG A 29 2.64 -17.78 1.61
C ARG A 29 3.01 -18.21 3.01
N ILE A 30 4.17 -18.87 3.11
CA ILE A 30 4.67 -19.41 4.38
C ILE A 30 4.75 -18.36 5.48
N ASP A 31 5.23 -17.15 5.17
CA ASP A 31 5.34 -16.08 6.16
C ASP A 31 3.95 -15.64 6.65
N LEU A 32 2.97 -15.55 5.74
CA LEU A 32 1.61 -15.18 6.11
C LEU A 32 0.95 -16.22 7.00
N ASP A 33 1.24 -17.50 6.76
CA ASP A 33 0.73 -18.56 7.61
C ASP A 33 1.33 -18.51 9.02
N VAL A 34 2.65 -18.27 9.12
CA VAL A 34 3.31 -18.03 10.41
C VAL A 34 2.72 -16.81 11.14
N TYR A 35 2.41 -15.73 10.42
CA TYR A 35 1.75 -14.57 11.02
C TYR A 35 0.33 -14.86 11.49
N ARG A 36 -0.45 -15.66 10.76
CA ARG A 36 -1.79 -16.08 11.19
C ARG A 36 -1.72 -16.96 12.43
N ILE A 37 -0.81 -17.92 12.46
CA ILE A 37 -0.58 -18.80 13.62
C ILE A 37 -0.18 -17.97 14.85
N GLY A 38 0.75 -17.02 14.69
CA GLY A 38 1.13 -16.08 15.75
C GLY A 38 -0.02 -15.17 16.20
N GLY A 39 -0.84 -14.70 15.26
CA GLY A 39 -2.04 -13.90 15.54
C GLY A 39 -3.11 -14.67 16.32
N THR A 40 -3.30 -15.95 16.00
CA THR A 40 -4.17 -16.87 16.76
C THR A 40 -3.61 -17.15 18.14
N ALA A 41 -2.30 -17.37 18.27
CA ALA A 41 -1.66 -17.53 19.57
C ALA A 41 -1.85 -16.28 20.45
N LEU A 42 -1.66 -15.09 19.88
CA LEU A 42 -1.91 -13.83 20.56
C LEU A 42 -3.38 -13.67 20.98
N ALA A 43 -4.33 -13.97 20.09
CA ALA A 43 -5.76 -13.88 20.38
C ALA A 43 -6.20 -14.83 21.49
N ASN A 44 -5.55 -16.00 21.60
CA ASN A 44 -5.82 -16.99 22.64
C ASN A 44 -4.96 -16.82 23.90
N GLY A 45 -4.10 -15.79 23.98
CA GLY A 45 -3.21 -15.55 25.13
C GLY A 45 -2.09 -16.59 25.29
N VAL A 46 -1.76 -17.31 24.22
CA VAL A 46 -0.67 -18.31 24.18
C VAL A 46 0.66 -17.62 23.91
N ALA A 47 1.75 -18.15 24.48
CA ALA A 47 3.09 -17.62 24.26
C ALA A 47 3.49 -17.65 22.77
N LEU A 48 3.91 -16.49 22.24
CA LEU A 48 4.37 -16.35 20.85
C LEU A 48 5.70 -17.07 20.59
N TYR A 49 6.57 -17.12 21.60
CA TYR A 49 7.88 -17.75 21.51
C TYR A 49 7.82 -19.11 22.20
N GLY A 50 7.37 -20.12 21.45
CA GLY A 50 7.16 -21.47 21.95
C GLY A 50 6.83 -22.45 20.83
N PRO A 51 6.51 -23.71 21.16
CA PRO A 51 6.05 -24.67 20.17
C PRO A 51 4.75 -24.17 19.50
N MET A 52 4.82 -23.97 18.19
CA MET A 52 3.71 -23.48 17.39
C MET A 52 3.04 -24.61 16.60
N PRO A 53 1.71 -24.51 16.35
CA PRO A 53 1.02 -25.40 15.44
C PRO A 53 1.72 -25.52 14.08
N PRO A 54 1.61 -26.67 13.40
CA PRO A 54 2.13 -26.81 12.06
C PRO A 54 1.41 -25.87 11.10
N THR A 55 2.19 -25.33 10.15
CA THR A 55 1.69 -24.59 9.00
C THR A 55 0.85 -25.50 8.08
N GLU A 56 0.11 -24.93 7.12
CA GLU A 56 -0.68 -25.69 6.13
C GLU A 56 0.20 -26.61 5.26
N LEU A 57 1.51 -26.37 5.17
CA LEU A 57 2.50 -27.29 4.59
C LEU A 57 2.92 -28.45 5.52
N GLY A 58 2.33 -28.57 6.70
CA GLY A 58 2.65 -29.60 7.71
C GLY A 58 3.97 -29.37 8.44
N LYS A 59 4.64 -28.23 8.24
CA LYS A 59 5.88 -27.89 8.94
C LYS A 59 5.59 -27.00 10.15
N SER A 60 6.08 -27.39 11.33
CA SER A 60 6.09 -26.50 12.50
C SER A 60 7.24 -25.50 12.34
N LEU A 61 6.90 -24.22 12.23
CA LEU A 61 7.86 -23.12 12.18
C LEU A 61 7.71 -22.28 13.45
N PRO A 62 8.82 -21.93 14.13
CA PRO A 62 8.76 -21.01 15.26
C PRO A 62 8.42 -19.59 14.78
N PHE A 63 7.72 -18.83 15.62
CA PHE A 63 7.46 -17.42 15.36
C PHE A 63 8.71 -16.59 15.70
N THR A 64 9.44 -16.13 14.68
CA THR A 64 10.69 -15.36 14.82
C THR A 64 10.50 -13.85 14.68
N TYR A 65 9.28 -13.40 14.43
CA TYR A 65 8.95 -11.99 14.20
C TYR A 65 8.72 -11.21 15.50
N PRO A 66 8.79 -9.87 15.46
CA PRO A 66 8.44 -9.05 16.61
C PRO A 66 6.95 -9.21 17.00
N PRO A 67 6.58 -9.05 18.29
CA PRO A 67 5.19 -9.21 18.73
C PRO A 67 4.22 -8.22 18.05
N LEU A 68 4.73 -7.06 17.64
CA LEU A 68 3.97 -6.10 16.83
C LEU A 68 3.41 -6.74 15.56
N ALA A 69 4.15 -7.63 14.92
CA ALA A 69 3.67 -8.32 13.72
C ALA A 69 2.47 -9.22 14.06
N ALA A 70 2.51 -9.95 15.18
CA ALA A 70 1.36 -10.75 15.63
C ALA A 70 0.12 -9.87 15.86
N ILE A 71 0.29 -8.65 16.40
CA ILE A 71 -0.81 -7.70 16.60
C ILE A 71 -1.36 -7.23 15.25
N VAL A 72 -0.51 -6.77 14.33
CA VAL A 72 -0.93 -6.21 13.03
C VAL A 72 -1.61 -7.27 12.16
N PHE A 73 -1.11 -8.50 12.19
CA PHE A 73 -1.66 -9.60 11.40
C PHE A 73 -2.72 -10.43 12.14
N SER A 74 -3.01 -10.15 13.41
CA SER A 74 -4.07 -10.83 14.18
C SER A 74 -5.44 -10.84 13.48
N PRO A 75 -5.91 -9.76 12.84
CA PRO A 75 -7.18 -9.79 12.12
C PRO A 75 -7.21 -10.82 10.97
N MET A 76 -6.06 -11.08 10.35
CA MET A 76 -5.94 -12.07 9.26
C MET A 76 -6.00 -13.51 9.76
N SER A 77 -5.84 -13.76 11.07
CA SER A 77 -5.92 -15.10 11.64
C SER A 77 -7.35 -15.63 11.75
N ALA A 78 -8.35 -14.73 11.65
CA ALA A 78 -9.77 -15.08 11.65
C ALA A 78 -10.28 -15.64 10.30
N ILE A 79 -9.51 -15.48 9.22
CA ILE A 79 -9.88 -15.89 7.86
C ILE A 79 -8.91 -16.95 7.32
N SER A 80 -9.25 -17.62 6.22
CA SER A 80 -8.39 -18.65 5.60
C SER A 80 -7.08 -18.07 5.02
N LEU A 81 -6.05 -18.91 4.84
CA LEU A 81 -4.76 -18.48 4.25
C LEU A 81 -4.94 -17.90 2.85
N GLY A 82 -5.84 -18.48 2.06
CA GLY A 82 -6.20 -18.00 0.72
C GLY A 82 -6.81 -16.60 0.76
N GLU A 83 -7.80 -16.37 1.62
CA GLU A 83 -8.45 -15.06 1.76
C GLU A 83 -7.48 -14.00 2.29
N ALA A 84 -6.65 -14.35 3.28
CA ALA A 84 -5.61 -13.47 3.80
C ALA A 84 -4.58 -13.10 2.71
N SER A 85 -4.20 -14.07 1.87
CA SER A 85 -3.31 -13.84 0.74
C SER A 85 -3.92 -12.86 -0.27
N THR A 86 -5.18 -13.06 -0.65
CA THR A 86 -5.87 -12.14 -1.55
C THR A 86 -6.01 -10.76 -0.94
N ALA A 87 -6.43 -10.67 0.33
CA ALA A 87 -6.59 -9.40 1.04
C ALA A 87 -5.29 -8.59 1.09
N LEU A 88 -4.16 -9.21 1.45
CA LEU A 88 -2.86 -8.53 1.47
C LEU A 88 -2.39 -8.12 0.09
N THR A 89 -2.66 -8.92 -0.95
CA THR A 89 -2.32 -8.56 -2.32
C THR A 89 -3.11 -7.35 -2.78
N VAL A 90 -4.42 -7.35 -2.56
CA VAL A 90 -5.31 -6.22 -2.85
C VAL A 90 -4.86 -4.97 -2.11
N LEU A 91 -4.61 -5.08 -0.81
CA LEU A 91 -4.12 -3.97 0.01
C LEU A 91 -2.81 -3.41 -0.54
N SER A 92 -1.86 -4.29 -0.90
CA SER A 92 -0.57 -3.89 -1.46
C SER A 92 -0.72 -3.17 -2.80
N LEU A 93 -1.60 -3.64 -3.69
CA LEU A 93 -1.90 -2.98 -4.96
C LEU A 93 -2.51 -1.59 -4.76
N VAL A 94 -3.44 -1.44 -3.81
CA VAL A 94 -4.05 -0.14 -3.47
C VAL A 94 -2.99 0.81 -2.93
N LEU A 95 -2.15 0.37 -1.99
CA LEU A 95 -1.08 1.19 -1.40
C LEU A 95 -0.01 1.57 -2.42
N LEU A 96 0.40 0.62 -3.27
CA LEU A 96 1.33 0.86 -4.37
C LEU A 96 0.80 1.97 -5.27
N PHE A 97 -0.46 1.84 -5.68
CA PHE A 97 -1.12 2.81 -6.53
C PHE A 97 -1.26 4.17 -5.85
N ALA A 98 -1.68 4.22 -4.59
CA ALA A 98 -1.78 5.45 -3.82
C ALA A 98 -0.41 6.15 -3.72
N THR A 99 0.65 5.38 -3.48
CA THR A 99 2.04 5.88 -3.45
C THR A 99 2.45 6.43 -4.80
N ALA A 100 2.15 5.75 -5.91
CA ALA A 100 2.44 6.24 -7.25
C ALA A 100 1.74 7.57 -7.55
N VAL A 101 0.46 7.71 -7.16
CA VAL A 101 -0.30 8.97 -7.31
C VAL A 101 0.34 10.08 -6.47
N VAL A 102 0.61 9.82 -5.19
CA VAL A 102 1.24 10.81 -4.29
C VAL A 102 2.58 11.27 -4.85
N THR A 103 3.43 10.34 -5.27
CA THR A 103 4.75 10.64 -5.86
C THR A 103 4.63 11.43 -7.16
N LEU A 104 3.75 11.04 -8.09
CA LEU A 104 3.56 11.77 -9.35
C LEU A 104 2.96 13.17 -9.12
N THR A 105 2.12 13.35 -8.09
CA THR A 105 1.62 14.67 -7.71
C THR A 105 2.69 15.53 -7.05
N SER A 106 3.59 14.95 -6.23
CA SER A 106 4.61 15.73 -5.53
C SER A 106 5.66 16.31 -6.49
N ILE A 107 5.90 15.67 -7.62
CA ILE A 107 6.81 16.14 -8.67
C ILE A 107 6.12 17.01 -9.75
N GLY A 108 4.83 17.32 -9.59
CA GLY A 108 4.10 18.24 -10.48
C GLY A 108 3.73 17.68 -11.85
N VAL A 109 3.82 16.36 -12.05
CA VAL A 109 3.51 15.70 -13.34
C VAL A 109 1.99 15.54 -13.55
N LEU A 110 1.19 15.58 -12.49
CA LEU A 110 -0.27 15.44 -12.58
C LEU A 110 -0.99 16.81 -12.49
N PRO A 111 -1.88 17.16 -13.45
CA PRO A 111 -2.63 18.41 -13.43
C PRO A 111 -3.58 18.56 -12.23
N GLU A 112 -3.74 19.78 -11.69
CA GLU A 112 -4.66 20.14 -10.58
C GLU A 112 -6.10 19.63 -10.77
N ARG A 113 -6.53 19.46 -12.02
CA ARG A 113 -7.88 19.00 -12.38
C ARG A 113 -8.13 17.53 -12.03
N THR A 114 -7.08 16.71 -11.94
CA THR A 114 -7.16 15.33 -11.43
C THR A 114 -7.17 15.30 -9.90
N LEU A 115 -6.60 16.32 -9.25
CA LEU A 115 -6.42 16.46 -7.80
C LEU A 115 -7.69 16.92 -7.07
N LEU A 116 -8.51 17.77 -7.68
CA LEU A 116 -9.79 18.25 -7.11
C LEU A 116 -10.78 17.11 -6.77
N TRP A 117 -10.57 15.91 -7.30
CA TRP A 117 -11.44 14.75 -7.10
C TRP A 117 -10.81 13.60 -6.32
N THR A 118 -9.49 13.53 -6.15
CA THR A 118 -8.80 12.47 -5.39
C THR A 118 -8.47 12.88 -3.95
N ALA A 119 -8.34 14.17 -3.69
CA ALA A 119 -8.16 14.71 -2.35
C ALA A 119 -9.31 15.66 -2.08
N GLY A 120 -10.27 15.23 -1.25
CA GLY A 120 -11.15 16.18 -0.56
C GLY A 120 -10.28 17.31 -0.02
N ARG A 121 -10.54 18.54 -0.51
CA ARG A 121 -9.80 19.79 -0.26
C ARG A 121 -8.69 19.66 0.79
N ARG A 122 -7.49 19.25 0.37
CA ARG A 122 -6.29 19.71 1.07
C ARG A 122 -5.89 21.01 0.42
N SER A 123 -6.20 22.10 1.11
CA SER A 123 -5.54 23.39 0.92
C SER A 123 -4.03 23.15 0.97
N GLN A 124 -3.39 23.04 -0.20
CA GLN A 124 -1.94 23.04 -0.24
C GLN A 124 -1.49 24.45 0.12
N GLY A 125 -0.89 24.56 1.31
CA GLY A 125 -0.08 25.69 1.70
C GLY A 125 0.90 25.96 0.58
N ARG A 126 0.70 27.11 -0.04
CA ARG A 126 1.48 27.66 -1.14
C ARG A 126 2.94 27.78 -0.73
N TRP A 127 3.74 26.74 -0.93
CA TRP A 127 5.21 26.86 -0.95
C TRP A 127 5.59 27.53 -2.27
N ARG A 128 5.33 28.84 -2.31
CA ARG A 128 5.85 29.76 -3.32
C ARG A 128 7.35 29.79 -3.08
N SER A 129 8.09 29.05 -3.88
CA SER A 129 9.53 29.22 -3.98
C SER A 129 9.80 30.65 -4.44
N SER A 130 10.13 31.50 -3.48
CA SER A 130 10.64 32.85 -3.69
C SER A 130 12.02 32.75 -4.34
N ARG A 131 12.08 32.42 -5.62
CA ARG A 131 13.21 32.81 -6.46
C ARG A 131 12.98 34.27 -6.85
N CYS A 132 13.39 35.16 -5.95
CA CYS A 132 13.60 36.56 -6.27
C CYS A 132 14.73 36.63 -7.30
N ILE A 133 14.41 36.93 -8.55
CA ILE A 133 15.39 37.41 -9.54
C ILE A 133 15.45 38.93 -9.34
N PRO A 134 16.56 39.52 -8.86
CA PRO A 134 16.71 40.97 -8.89
C PRO A 134 16.92 41.43 -10.34
N PRO A 135 16.28 42.52 -10.79
CA PRO A 135 16.58 43.10 -12.09
C PRO A 135 17.95 43.77 -12.05
N SER A 136 18.89 43.33 -12.90
CA SER A 136 20.13 44.05 -13.16
C SER A 136 19.85 45.24 -14.09
N THR A 137 20.29 46.40 -13.64
CA THR A 137 20.13 47.74 -14.18
C THR A 137 20.65 47.86 -15.61
N THR A 138 19.79 48.12 -16.60
CA THR A 138 20.22 48.73 -17.87
C THR A 138 19.08 49.54 -18.50
N ALA A 139 18.92 50.80 -18.07
CA ALA A 139 18.14 51.80 -18.79
C ALA A 139 19.12 52.84 -19.35
N ARG A 140 19.44 52.67 -20.63
CA ARG A 140 20.18 53.61 -21.47
C ARG A 140 19.17 54.68 -21.90
N SER A 141 19.36 55.94 -21.51
CA SER A 141 18.48 57.03 -21.92
C SER A 141 18.69 57.35 -23.40
N THR A 142 17.64 57.23 -24.19
CA THR A 142 17.52 57.82 -25.53
C THR A 142 16.27 58.66 -25.54
N SER A 143 16.40 59.98 -25.71
CA SER A 143 15.38 60.88 -26.24
C SER A 143 16.06 62.19 -26.65
N CYS A 144 15.77 62.62 -27.88
CA CYS A 144 16.12 63.92 -28.46
C CYS A 144 15.46 65.07 -27.69
#